data_AF-A0A553FAU8-F1
#
_entry.id   AF-A0A553FAU8-F1
#
_cell.length_a   1.000
_cell.length_b   1.000
_cell.length_c   1.000
_cell.angle_alpha   90.00
_cell.angle_beta   90.00
_cell.angle_gamma   90.00
#
_symmetry.space_group_name_H-M   'P 1'
#
loop_
_entity.id
_entity.type
_entity.pdbx_description
1 polymer ?
#
loop_
_entity_poly.entity_id
_entity_poly.type
_entity_poly.pdbx_seq_one_letter_code
_entity_poly.pdbx_strand_id
1 'polypeptide(L)' 'MFHSLRFKSKSELAQEMGISRETLRKKLKEIEGLETGRRQLLYPREVKRIYQEFG' A
#
# COMPACT_ATOMS: atom_id res chain seq x y z
N MET A 1 -8.55 -8.89 -11.56
CA MET A 1 -7.51 -9.48 -10.68
C MET A 1 -8.01 -9.49 -9.25
N PHE A 2 -8.00 -10.64 -8.57
CA PHE A 2 -8.41 -10.75 -7.16
C PHE A 2 -7.28 -10.22 -6.25
N HIS A 3 -7.39 -8.97 -5.79
CA HIS A 3 -6.51 -8.49 -4.73
C HIS A 3 -6.91 -9.14 -3.41
N SER A 4 -6.16 -10.17 -3.01
CA SER A 4 -6.31 -10.86 -1.73
C SER A 4 -6.33 -9.85 -0.59
N LEU A 5 -7.45 -9.80 0.15
CA LEU A 5 -7.72 -9.00 1.35
C LEU A 5 -6.89 -9.50 2.56
N ARG A 6 -5.58 -9.68 2.39
CA ARG A 6 -4.66 -10.07 3.46
C ARG A 6 -3.78 -8.88 3.85
N PHE A 7 -3.28 -8.94 5.07
CA PHE A 7 -2.24 -8.01 5.53
C PHE A 7 -1.04 -8.11 4.61
N LYS A 8 -0.46 -6.98 4.25
CA LYS A 8 0.76 -6.95 3.44
C LYS A 8 1.77 -6.01 4.05
N SER A 9 3.03 -6.39 3.97
CA SER A 9 4.12 -5.46 4.24
C SER A 9 4.21 -4.43 3.12
N LYS A 10 4.78 -3.26 3.43
CA LYS A 10 5.09 -2.25 2.41
C LYS A 10 6.07 -2.77 1.36
N SER A 11 6.93 -3.72 1.73
CA SER A 11 7.90 -4.32 0.80
C SER A 11 7.20 -5.22 -0.22
N GLU A 12 6.29 -6.09 0.22
CA GLU A 12 5.48 -6.93 -0.67
C GLU A 12 4.60 -6.07 -1.59
N LEU A 13 3.92 -5.06 -1.03
CA LEU A 13 3.09 -4.18 -1.84
C LEU A 13 3.89 -3.42 -2.90
N ALA A 14 5.10 -2.96 -2.54
CA ALA A 14 5.99 -2.29 -3.50
C ALA A 14 6.42 -3.23 -4.63
N GLN A 15 6.76 -4.49 -4.32
CA GLN A 15 7.11 -5.49 -5.33
C GLN A 15 5.94 -5.82 -6.25
N GLU A 16 4.74 -6.03 -5.70
CA GLU A 16 3.54 -6.34 -6.49
C GLU A 16 3.16 -5.20 -7.44
N MET A 17 3.36 -3.96 -7.01
CA MET A 17 3.11 -2.78 -7.82
C MET A 17 4.27 -2.45 -8.78
N GLY A 18 5.38 -3.19 -8.73
CA GLY A 18 6.55 -2.93 -9.57
C GLY A 18 7.24 -1.59 -9.30
N ILE A 19 7.12 -1.04 -8.09
CA ILE A 19 7.68 0.26 -7.71
C ILE A 19 8.68 0.14 -6.57
N SER A 20 9.59 1.11 -6.47
CA SER A 20 10.48 1.23 -5.31
C SER A 20 9.70 1.52 -4.03
N ARG A 21 10.22 1.04 -2.88
CA ARG A 21 9.64 1.32 -1.55
C ARG A 21 9.55 2.81 -1.24
N GLU A 22 10.48 3.61 -1.75
CA GLU A 22 10.45 5.07 -1.62
C GLU A 22 9.25 5.68 -2.37
N THR A 23 9.04 5.26 -3.62
CA THR A 23 7.89 5.65 -4.45
C THR A 23 6.59 5.28 -3.76
N LEU A 24 6.50 4.05 -3.23
CA LEU A 24 5.33 3.65 -2.43
C LEU A 24 5.13 4.58 -1.24
N ARG A 25 6.19 4.92 -0.47
CA ARG A 25 6.07 5.85 0.67
C ARG A 25 5.62 7.25 0.26
N LYS A 26 6.03 7.76 -0.90
CA LYS A 26 5.56 9.06 -1.43
C LYS A 26 4.07 8.98 -1.77
N LYS A 27 3.65 7.97 -2.55
CA LYS A 27 2.24 7.71 -2.88
C LYS A 27 1.36 7.54 -1.63
N LEU A 28 1.82 6.80 -0.63
CA LEU A 28 1.08 6.61 0.63
C LEU A 28 0.84 7.93 1.39
N LYS A 29 1.72 8.93 1.26
CA LYS A 29 1.52 10.26 1.88
C LYS A 29 0.47 11.10 1.14
N GLU A 30 0.24 10.82 -0.14
CA GLU A 30 -0.76 11.52 -0.95
C GLU A 30 -2.19 11.03 -0.64
N ILE A 31 -2.34 9.83 -0.04
CA ILE A 31 -3.64 9.30 0.36
C ILE A 31 -4.11 9.98 1.64
N GLU A 32 -5.11 10.83 1.52
CA GLU A 32 -5.74 11.49 2.65
C GLU A 32 -6.43 10.49 3.59
N GLY A 33 -6.13 10.58 4.89
CA GLY A 33 -6.66 9.68 5.92
C GLY A 33 -5.99 8.30 6.01
N LEU A 34 -4.82 8.11 5.38
CA LEU A 34 -4.03 6.88 5.49
C LEU A 34 -2.82 7.03 6.42
N GLU A 35 -3.01 6.79 7.72
CA GLU A 35 -1.94 6.92 8.73
C GLU A 35 -1.00 5.70 8.79
N THR A 36 -0.38 5.34 7.68
CA THR A 36 0.49 4.14 7.63
C THR A 36 1.95 4.44 7.92
N GLY A 37 2.33 5.70 8.17
CA GLY A 37 3.72 6.16 8.26
C GLY A 37 4.64 5.33 9.16
N ARG A 38 4.17 4.97 10.36
CA ARG A 38 4.93 4.18 11.35
C ARG A 38 4.64 2.67 11.31
N ARG A 39 3.59 2.25 10.58
CA ARG A 39 3.16 0.86 10.57
C ARG A 39 4.01 0.00 9.62
N GLN A 40 4.37 -1.19 10.09
CA GLN A 40 5.14 -2.18 9.32
C GLN A 40 4.24 -2.98 8.36
N LEU A 41 2.99 -3.22 8.76
CA LEU A 41 1.96 -3.93 8.01
C LEU A 41 0.81 -2.99 7.63
N LEU A 42 0.28 -3.19 6.43
CA LEU A 42 -0.91 -2.55 5.90
C LEU A 42 -2.10 -3.48 6.08
N TYR A 43 -3.23 -2.93 6.55
CA TYR A 43 -4.46 -3.69 6.69
C TYR A 43 -5.07 -3.99 5.32
N PRO A 44 -5.82 -5.09 5.17
CA PRO A 44 -6.50 -5.43 3.92
C PRO A 44 -7.30 -4.28 3.28
N ARG A 45 -8.01 -3.48 4.10
CA ARG A 45 -8.80 -2.33 3.64
C ARG A 45 -7.92 -1.22 3.08
N GLU A 46 -6.76 -0.99 3.70
CA GLU A 46 -5.78 -0.01 3.25
C GLU A 46 -5.12 -0.46 1.95
N VAL A 47 -4.72 -1.74 1.87
CA VAL A 47 -4.18 -2.35 0.65
C VAL A 47 -5.18 -2.20 -0.50
N LYS A 48 -6.46 -2.49 -0.27
CA LYS A 48 -7.52 -2.28 -1.27
C LYS A 48 -7.59 -0.82 -1.71
N ARG A 49 -7.57 0.14 -0.78
CA ARG A 49 -7.61 1.57 -1.11
C ARG A 49 -6.39 1.98 -1.93
N ILE A 50 -5.19 1.55 -1.55
CA ILE A 50 -3.95 1.83 -2.29
C ILE A 50 -4.04 1.30 -3.72
N TYR A 51 -4.57 0.10 -3.91
CA TYR A 51 -4.81 -0.45 -5.25
C TYR A 51 -5.86 0.34 -6.04
N GLN A 52 -6.90 0.89 -5.41
CA GLN A 52 -7.89 1.72 -6.10
C GLN A 52 -7.34 3.08 -6.52
N GLU A 53 -6.43 3.65 -5.73
CA GLU A 53 -5.84 4.97 -6.00
C GLU A 53 -4.64 4.90 -6.97
N PHE A 54 -3.89 3.78 -7.00
CA PHE A 54 -2.60 3.70 -7.71
C PHE A 54 -2.34 2.43 -8.52
N GLY A 55 -3.21 1.42 -8.44
CA GLY A 55 -3.09 0.15 -9.17
C GLY A 55 -3.83 0.21 -10.50
#